data_AF-A0A382YU25-F1
#
_entry.id   AF-A0A382YU25-F1
#
_cell.length_a   1.000
_cell.length_b   1.000
_cell.length_c   1.000
_cell.angle_alpha   90.00
_cell.angle_beta   90.00
_cell.angle_gamma   90.00
#
_symmetry.space_group_name_H-M   'P 1'
#
loop_
_entity.id
_entity.type
_entity.pdbx_description
1 polymer ?
#
loop_
_entity_poly.entity_id
_entity_poly.type
_entity_poly.pdbx_seq_one_letter_code
_entity_poly.pdbx_strand_id
1 'polypeptide(L)'
;MNNLYIKESAEMILENINKGKIIISTGFFEIIPKTIETDGPPGAFSIGNAITELGGEVIYLIESHTKDFIGKDQQTIIFPNTTKEESVEFAKKIIKDYKPSALISIERCGITENDRYLNISRQDISNYNAYIDVLFDLHNNTIGIGDGGNEIGMGNLYEHLSCSDKYIDEPTISKTKH
;
A
#
# COMPACT_ATOMS: atom_id res chain seq x y z
N MET A 1 -14.99 -16.06 14.86
CA MET A 1 -14.17 -15.97 13.63
C MET A 1 -12.75 -16.24 14.04
N ASN A 2 -12.07 -17.22 13.42
CA ASN A 2 -10.64 -17.40 13.68
C ASN A 2 -9.92 -16.23 12.98
N ASN A 3 -9.35 -15.32 13.77
CA ASN A 3 -8.56 -14.17 13.31
C ASN A 3 -7.18 -14.62 12.76
N LEU A 4 -7.16 -15.70 11.97
CA LEU A 4 -5.94 -16.36 11.51
C LEU A 4 -5.11 -15.40 10.65
N TYR A 5 -5.74 -14.70 9.71
CA TYR A 5 -5.07 -13.73 8.83
C TYR A 5 -4.47 -12.55 9.62
N ILE A 6 -5.20 -11.98 10.59
CA ILE A 6 -4.66 -10.90 11.45
C ILE A 6 -3.45 -11.39 12.23
N LYS A 7 -3.54 -12.60 12.80
CA LYS A 7 -2.45 -13.20 13.55
C LYS A 7 -1.22 -13.45 12.67
N GLU A 8 -1.40 -14.04 11.49
CA GLU A 8 -0.32 -14.30 10.54
C GLU A 8 0.35 -13.00 10.06
N SER A 9 -0.43 -11.97 9.75
CA SER A 9 0.10 -10.64 9.39
C SER A 9 0.92 -10.04 10.54
N ALA A 10 0.43 -10.12 11.78
CA ALA A 10 1.15 -9.62 12.95
C ALA A 10 2.45 -10.41 13.21
N GLU A 11 2.40 -11.75 13.09
CA GLU A 11 3.59 -12.62 13.20
C GLU A 11 4.62 -12.28 12.12
N MET A 12 4.19 -12.05 10.88
CA MET A 12 5.07 -11.63 9.77
C MET A 12 5.82 -10.33 10.10
N ILE A 13 5.12 -9.32 10.64
CA ILE A 13 5.75 -8.07 11.10
C ILE A 13 6.78 -8.35 12.19
N LEU A 14 6.41 -9.09 13.24
CA LEU A 14 7.29 -9.39 14.38
C LEU A 14 8.54 -10.19 13.96
N GLU A 15 8.39 -11.13 13.02
CA GLU A 15 9.51 -11.91 12.49
C GLU A 15 10.49 -11.06 11.69
N ASN A 16 10.08 -9.91 11.16
CA ASN A 16 10.87 -9.07 10.26
C ASN A 16 11.30 -7.72 10.87
N ILE A 17 10.82 -7.40 12.08
CA ILE A 17 11.04 -6.12 12.75
C ILE A 17 12.52 -5.76 12.96
N ASN A 18 13.37 -6.76 13.22
CA ASN A 18 14.81 -6.58 13.46
C ASN A 18 15.69 -7.00 12.28
N LYS A 19 15.10 -7.31 11.12
CA LYS A 19 15.82 -7.81 9.93
C LYS A 19 16.12 -6.73 8.89
N GLY A 20 15.59 -5.52 9.09
CA GLY A 20 15.67 -4.43 8.15
C GLY A 20 14.53 -3.43 8.39
N LYS A 21 14.42 -2.45 7.50
CA LYS A 21 13.37 -1.43 7.59
C LYS A 21 12.04 -1.97 7.12
N ILE A 22 10.95 -1.56 7.75
CA ILE A 22 9.59 -1.82 7.28
C ILE A 22 9.13 -0.59 6.51
N ILE A 23 8.72 -0.79 5.26
CA ILE A 23 8.17 0.29 4.44
C ILE A 23 6.64 0.22 4.50
N ILE A 24 6.00 1.34 4.83
CA ILE A 24 4.54 1.47 4.88
C ILE A 24 4.09 2.42 3.77
N SER A 25 3.24 1.97 2.85
CA SER A 25 2.57 2.82 1.87
C SER A 25 1.14 3.11 2.29
N THR A 26 0.70 4.36 2.07
CA THR A 26 -0.66 4.81 2.39
C THR A 26 -1.02 6.05 1.60
N GLY A 27 -2.30 6.37 1.58
CA GLY A 27 -2.87 7.53 0.89
C GLY A 27 -3.65 7.05 -0.33
N PHE A 28 -4.96 7.29 -0.27
CA PHE A 28 -5.89 7.01 -1.35
C PHE A 28 -6.40 8.33 -1.94
N PHE A 29 -6.14 8.62 -3.22
CA PHE A 29 -6.52 9.91 -3.81
C PHE A 29 -8.00 9.96 -4.19
N GLU A 30 -8.66 11.08 -3.87
CA GLU A 30 -10.04 11.35 -4.25
C GLU A 30 -10.18 12.58 -5.15
N ILE A 31 -10.98 12.45 -6.23
CA ILE A 31 -11.16 13.51 -7.25
C ILE A 31 -11.89 14.72 -6.66
N ILE A 32 -12.82 14.48 -5.74
CA ILE A 32 -13.51 15.52 -4.99
C ILE A 32 -13.33 15.16 -3.52
N PRO A 33 -12.47 15.89 -2.77
CA PRO A 33 -12.11 17.29 -3.00
C PRO A 33 -10.73 17.56 -3.66
N LYS A 34 -10.11 16.60 -4.37
CA LYS A 34 -8.72 16.66 -4.92
C LYS A 34 -7.65 16.57 -3.84
N THR A 35 -7.81 15.61 -2.95
CA THR A 35 -6.87 15.29 -1.88
C THR A 35 -6.97 13.82 -1.56
N ILE A 36 -6.12 13.32 -0.65
CA ILE A 36 -6.30 11.96 -0.14
C ILE A 36 -7.47 11.85 0.82
N GLU A 37 -8.02 10.65 0.90
CA GLU A 37 -8.91 10.23 1.96
C GLU A 37 -8.25 10.31 3.34
N THR A 38 -9.07 10.43 4.36
CA THR A 38 -8.60 10.39 5.76
C THR A 38 -8.34 8.98 6.24
N ASP A 39 -8.93 7.97 5.59
CA ASP A 39 -8.61 6.59 5.88
C ASP A 39 -7.25 6.21 5.28
N GLY A 40 -6.51 5.36 5.97
CA GLY A 40 -5.12 5.03 5.67
C GLY A 40 -4.11 5.67 6.61
N PRO A 41 -3.82 6.98 6.50
CA PRO A 41 -2.72 7.61 7.25
C PRO A 41 -2.77 7.38 8.77
N PRO A 42 -3.92 7.51 9.46
CA PRO A 42 -3.98 7.22 10.90
C PRO A 42 -3.61 5.76 11.23
N GLY A 43 -4.06 4.80 10.43
CA GLY A 43 -3.72 3.39 10.59
C GLY A 43 -2.23 3.12 10.33
N ALA A 44 -1.68 3.76 9.29
CA ALA A 44 -0.26 3.71 8.98
C ALA A 44 0.61 4.24 10.12
N PHE A 45 0.23 5.36 10.75
CA PHE A 45 0.92 5.87 11.93
C PHE A 45 0.78 4.99 13.15
N SER A 46 -0.42 4.44 13.38
CA SER A 46 -0.63 3.54 14.52
C SER A 46 0.26 2.31 14.42
N ILE A 47 0.30 1.66 13.25
CA ILE A 47 1.16 0.50 13.00
C ILE A 47 2.64 0.90 13.02
N GLY A 48 3.00 2.02 12.39
CA GLY A 48 4.38 2.49 12.34
C GLY A 48 4.94 2.84 13.72
N ASN A 49 4.14 3.47 14.58
CA ASN A 49 4.51 3.75 15.97
C ASN A 49 4.69 2.45 16.77
N ALA A 50 3.78 1.48 16.62
CA ALA A 50 3.90 0.19 17.28
C ALA A 50 5.18 -0.55 16.87
N ILE A 51 5.53 -0.55 15.58
CA ILE A 51 6.79 -1.12 15.09
C ILE A 51 7.98 -0.41 15.71
N THR A 52 7.97 0.92 15.77
CA THR A 52 9.06 1.71 16.35
C THR A 52 9.22 1.46 17.85
N GLU A 53 8.12 1.39 18.60
CA GLU A 53 8.11 1.07 20.03
C GLU A 53 8.66 -0.34 20.33
N LEU A 54 8.44 -1.28 19.41
CA LEU A 54 8.98 -2.64 19.46
C LEU A 54 10.44 -2.74 18.97
N GLY A 55 11.07 -1.62 18.61
CA GLY A 55 12.48 -1.52 18.22
C GLY A 55 12.76 -1.63 16.72
N GLY A 56 11.72 -1.67 15.87
CA GLY A 56 11.86 -1.65 14.42
C GLY A 56 12.07 -0.25 13.85
N GLU A 57 12.45 -0.19 12.58
CA GLU A 57 12.59 1.06 11.82
C GLU A 57 11.52 1.14 10.72
N VAL A 58 10.85 2.29 10.62
CA VAL A 58 9.76 2.52 9.65
C VAL A 58 10.13 3.60 8.65
N ILE A 59 9.78 3.38 7.39
CA ILE A 59 9.79 4.40 6.33
C ILE A 59 8.42 4.47 5.69
N TYR A 60 7.88 5.68 5.52
CA TYR A 60 6.64 5.88 4.78
C TYR A 60 6.93 6.10 3.29
N LEU A 61 6.25 5.37 2.43
CA LEU A 61 6.33 5.49 0.97
C LEU A 61 5.03 6.05 0.42
N ILE A 62 5.08 7.28 -0.08
CA ILE A 62 3.88 8.05 -0.42
C ILE A 62 4.10 8.87 -1.69
N GLU A 63 3.05 9.42 -2.30
CA GLU A 63 3.20 10.51 -3.26
C GLU A 63 3.31 11.89 -2.60
N SER A 64 3.72 12.88 -3.41
CA SER A 64 3.91 14.25 -2.98
C SER A 64 2.65 14.90 -2.37
N HIS A 65 1.46 14.55 -2.86
CA HIS A 65 0.20 15.11 -2.37
C HIS A 65 -0.24 14.54 -1.01
N THR A 66 0.37 13.43 -0.56
CA THR A 66 0.14 12.82 0.75
C THR A 66 1.06 13.40 1.83
N LYS A 67 2.09 14.15 1.44
CA LYS A 67 3.17 14.62 2.32
C LYS A 67 2.69 15.39 3.56
N ASP A 68 1.68 16.25 3.39
CA ASP A 68 1.18 17.09 4.50
C ASP A 68 0.35 16.30 5.52
N PHE A 69 -0.05 15.07 5.18
CA PHE A 69 -0.74 14.14 6.07
C PHE A 69 0.21 13.23 6.83
N ILE A 70 1.51 13.27 6.48
CA ILE A 70 2.55 12.54 7.16
C ILE A 70 3.29 13.44 8.15
N GLY A 71 3.58 12.93 9.36
CA GLY A 71 4.33 13.67 10.38
C GLY A 71 5.70 14.14 9.87
N LYS A 72 6.06 15.40 10.12
CA LYS A 72 7.30 16.02 9.60
C LYS A 72 8.60 15.32 10.00
N ASP A 73 8.58 14.65 11.15
CA ASP A 73 9.76 13.95 11.70
C ASP A 73 9.89 12.51 11.18
N GLN A 74 8.98 12.08 10.30
CA GLN A 74 8.92 10.70 9.83
C GLN A 74 9.79 10.50 8.59
N GLN A 75 10.57 9.42 8.58
CA GLN A 75 11.36 9.09 7.40
C GLN A 75 10.41 8.75 6.24
N THR A 76 10.51 9.53 5.16
CA THR A 76 9.58 9.45 4.03
C THR A 76 10.34 9.33 2.72
N ILE A 77 9.87 8.45 1.83
CA ILE A 77 10.26 8.38 0.43
C ILE A 77 9.07 8.88 -0.40
N ILE A 78 9.31 9.87 -1.25
CA ILE A 78 8.32 10.32 -2.22
C ILE A 78 8.46 9.46 -3.48
N PHE A 79 7.45 8.64 -3.77
CA PHE A 79 7.38 7.87 -5.00
C PHE A 79 6.86 8.78 -6.13
N PRO A 80 7.60 8.94 -7.25
CA PRO A 80 7.19 9.82 -8.33
C PRO A 80 6.02 9.22 -9.10
N ASN A 81 5.02 10.03 -9.42
CA ASN A 81 4.01 9.63 -10.38
C ASN A 81 4.58 9.77 -11.81
N THR A 82 4.93 8.64 -12.42
CA THR A 82 5.54 8.56 -13.74
C THR A 82 5.12 7.28 -14.46
N THR A 83 5.72 6.97 -15.60
CA THR A 83 5.44 5.75 -16.37
C THR A 83 5.70 4.48 -15.55
N LYS A 84 5.08 3.38 -15.97
CA LYS A 84 5.23 2.08 -15.31
C LYS A 84 6.67 1.59 -15.35
N GLU A 85 7.38 1.77 -16.48
CA GLU A 85 8.77 1.35 -16.64
C GLU A 85 9.69 2.11 -15.68
N GLU A 86 9.53 3.42 -15.57
CA GLU A 86 10.32 4.23 -14.64
C GLU A 86 9.98 3.92 -13.18
N SER A 87 8.71 3.65 -12.89
CA SER A 87 8.25 3.24 -11.55
C SER A 87 8.86 1.89 -11.13
N VAL A 88 8.96 0.92 -12.04
CA VAL A 88 9.62 -0.37 -11.79
C VAL A 88 11.11 -0.17 -11.47
N GLU A 89 11.82 0.67 -12.21
CA GLU A 89 13.23 0.96 -11.94
C GLU A 89 13.41 1.70 -10.60
N PHE A 90 12.52 2.62 -10.27
CA PHE A 90 12.51 3.31 -8.98
C PHE A 90 12.23 2.34 -7.82
N ALA A 91 11.27 1.43 -7.99
CA ALA A 91 10.96 0.40 -7.00
C ALA A 91 12.14 -0.55 -6.76
N LYS A 92 12.81 -1.02 -7.81
CA LYS A 92 14.05 -1.83 -7.69
C LYS A 92 15.14 -1.08 -6.93
N LYS A 93 15.28 0.22 -7.18
CA LYS A 93 16.23 1.07 -6.44
C LYS A 93 15.86 1.15 -4.96
N ILE A 94 14.58 1.32 -4.61
CA ILE A 94 14.12 1.29 -3.22
C ILE A 94 14.52 -0.03 -2.53
N ILE A 95 14.20 -1.17 -3.15
CA ILE A 95 14.54 -2.49 -2.60
C ILE A 95 16.06 -2.63 -2.39
N LYS A 96 16.86 -2.19 -3.37
CA LYS A 96 18.33 -2.29 -3.31
C LYS A 96 18.94 -1.39 -2.23
N ASP A 97 18.50 -0.14 -2.15
CA ASP A 97 19.13 0.89 -1.33
C ASP A 97 18.67 0.78 0.13
N TYR A 98 17.39 0.49 0.36
CA TYR A 98 16.82 0.40 1.71
C TYR A 98 16.77 -1.01 2.28
N LYS A 99 16.82 -2.05 1.43
CA LYS A 99 16.75 -3.47 1.81
C LYS A 99 15.66 -3.72 2.85
N PRO A 100 14.40 -3.39 2.53
CA PRO A 100 13.32 -3.55 3.48
C PRO A 100 13.18 -5.02 3.89
N SER A 101 12.79 -5.25 5.14
CA SER A 101 12.46 -6.59 5.64
C SER A 101 10.99 -6.94 5.43
N ALA A 102 10.15 -5.92 5.22
CA ALA A 102 8.72 -6.03 5.00
C ALA A 102 8.18 -4.81 4.26
N LEU A 103 7.10 -5.01 3.49
CA LEU A 103 6.29 -3.93 2.93
C LEU A 103 4.85 -4.06 3.43
N ILE A 104 4.23 -2.95 3.79
CA ILE A 104 2.83 -2.91 4.26
C ILE A 104 2.11 -1.85 3.44
N SER A 105 0.98 -2.19 2.84
CA SER A 105 0.08 -1.25 2.21
C SER A 105 -1.16 -1.04 3.05
N ILE A 106 -1.55 0.22 3.26
CA ILE A 106 -2.70 0.58 4.08
C ILE A 106 -3.50 1.65 3.35
N GLU A 107 -4.69 1.28 2.91
CA GLU A 107 -5.62 2.16 2.18
C GLU A 107 -4.92 2.87 1.03
N ARG A 108 -4.45 2.04 0.10
CA ARG A 108 -3.66 2.47 -1.04
C ARG A 108 -4.19 1.82 -2.29
N CYS A 109 -4.65 2.63 -3.23
CA CYS A 109 -5.24 2.16 -4.47
C CYS A 109 -4.25 1.28 -5.25
N GLY A 110 -4.75 0.12 -5.68
CA GLY A 110 -4.01 -0.86 -6.46
C GLY A 110 -4.45 -0.94 -7.92
N ILE A 111 -3.55 -1.43 -8.77
CA ILE A 111 -3.75 -1.48 -10.22
C ILE A 111 -4.84 -2.49 -10.61
N THR A 112 -5.65 -2.16 -11.60
CA THR A 112 -6.62 -3.09 -12.21
C THR A 112 -6.03 -3.86 -13.38
N GLU A 113 -6.76 -4.84 -13.92
CA GLU A 113 -6.36 -5.58 -15.13
C GLU A 113 -6.23 -4.70 -16.38
N ASN A 114 -6.92 -3.55 -16.41
CA ASN A 114 -6.92 -2.60 -17.53
C ASN A 114 -5.87 -1.49 -17.38
N ASP A 115 -4.89 -1.67 -16.47
CA ASP A 115 -3.82 -0.70 -16.18
C ASP A 115 -4.35 0.66 -15.69
N ARG A 116 -5.38 0.62 -14.82
CA ARG A 116 -6.01 1.81 -14.24
C ARG A 116 -6.02 1.74 -12.72
N TYR A 117 -6.15 2.90 -12.10
CA TYR A 117 -6.42 3.05 -10.67
C TYR A 117 -7.80 3.67 -10.50
N LEU A 118 -8.69 3.00 -9.78
CA LEU A 118 -10.08 3.40 -9.62
C LEU A 118 -10.39 3.65 -8.15
N ASN A 119 -10.99 4.80 -7.85
CA ASN A 119 -11.58 5.02 -6.53
C ASN A 119 -12.88 4.21 -6.34
N ILE A 120 -13.47 4.26 -5.15
CA ILE A 120 -14.70 3.52 -4.85
C ILE A 120 -15.89 3.93 -5.73
N SER A 121 -15.86 5.17 -6.24
CA SER A 121 -16.83 5.70 -7.21
C SER A 121 -16.52 5.34 -8.67
N ARG A 122 -15.54 4.46 -8.91
CA ARG A 122 -15.09 3.98 -10.25
C ARG A 122 -14.53 5.08 -11.15
N GLN A 123 -14.08 6.16 -10.56
CA GLN A 123 -13.44 7.24 -11.27
C GLN A 123 -11.95 6.93 -11.44
N ASP A 124 -11.43 7.23 -12.63
CA ASP A 124 -10.03 7.03 -12.94
C ASP A 124 -9.16 8.06 -12.21
N ILE A 125 -8.32 7.57 -11.30
CA ILE A 125 -7.35 8.36 -10.54
C ILE A 125 -5.91 8.07 -10.97
N SER A 126 -5.68 7.41 -12.11
CA SER A 126 -4.34 7.01 -12.58
C SER A 126 -3.37 8.19 -12.72
N ASN A 127 -3.88 9.37 -13.09
CA ASN A 127 -3.07 10.60 -13.16
C ASN A 127 -2.60 11.13 -11.80
N TYR A 128 -3.13 10.58 -10.71
CA TYR A 128 -2.80 10.93 -9.33
C TYR A 128 -2.16 9.78 -8.57
N ASN A 129 -2.27 8.54 -9.05
CA ASN A 129 -1.78 7.35 -8.37
C ASN A 129 -0.48 6.86 -9.02
N ALA A 130 0.64 6.98 -8.31
CA ALA A 130 1.89 6.36 -8.75
C ALA A 130 1.80 4.82 -8.69
N TYR A 131 2.57 4.12 -9.55
CA TYR A 131 2.65 2.65 -9.59
C TYR A 131 3.41 2.06 -8.38
N ILE A 132 2.96 2.35 -7.16
CA ILE A 132 3.55 1.87 -5.90
C ILE A 132 3.41 0.34 -5.78
N ASP A 133 2.33 -0.23 -6.31
CA ASP A 133 2.05 -1.67 -6.37
C ASP A 133 3.23 -2.51 -6.86
N VAL A 134 3.98 -2.02 -7.83
CA VAL A 134 5.09 -2.77 -8.43
C VAL A 134 6.19 -3.08 -7.41
N LEU A 135 6.25 -2.33 -6.30
CA LEU A 135 7.16 -2.63 -5.20
C LEU A 135 6.78 -3.92 -4.47
N PHE A 136 5.48 -4.23 -4.39
CA PHE A 136 4.95 -5.40 -3.69
C PHE A 136 5.21 -6.69 -4.47
N ASP A 137 5.30 -6.63 -5.80
CA ASP A 137 5.74 -7.76 -6.64
C ASP A 137 7.24 -8.10 -6.49
N LEU A 138 8.04 -7.16 -5.96
CA LEU A 138 9.48 -7.30 -5.81
C LEU A 138 9.90 -7.78 -4.41
N HIS A 139 8.94 -8.09 -3.53
CA HIS A 139 9.21 -8.48 -2.15
C HIS A 139 8.32 -9.63 -1.68
N ASN A 140 8.87 -10.52 -0.84
CA ASN A 140 8.15 -11.73 -0.40
C ASN A 140 7.33 -11.53 0.88
N ASN A 141 7.74 -10.60 1.74
CA ASN A 141 7.04 -10.29 2.97
C ASN A 141 6.22 -9.01 2.76
N THR A 142 4.97 -9.18 2.38
CA THR A 142 4.07 -8.09 1.98
C THR A 142 2.72 -8.25 2.65
N ILE A 143 2.16 -7.14 3.14
CA ILE A 143 0.83 -7.10 3.77
C ILE A 143 0.00 -6.03 3.05
N GLY A 144 -1.24 -6.35 2.73
CA GLY A 144 -2.23 -5.41 2.20
C GLY A 144 -3.38 -5.22 3.17
N ILE A 145 -3.76 -3.98 3.43
CA ILE A 145 -4.90 -3.60 4.27
C ILE A 145 -5.74 -2.60 3.47
N GLY A 146 -7.02 -2.94 3.27
CA GLY A 146 -8.02 -2.11 2.60
C GLY A 146 -9.41 -2.63 2.92
N ASP A 147 -10.43 -1.93 2.44
CA ASP A 147 -11.83 -2.21 2.79
C ASP A 147 -12.81 -2.17 1.60
N GLY A 148 -12.40 -1.64 0.45
CA GLY A 148 -13.19 -1.45 -0.76
C GLY A 148 -13.00 -2.50 -1.85
N GLY A 149 -11.85 -3.18 -1.89
CA GLY A 149 -11.50 -4.19 -2.90
C GLY A 149 -10.69 -3.65 -4.09
N ASN A 150 -10.32 -2.37 -4.06
CA ASN A 150 -9.53 -1.65 -5.05
C ASN A 150 -8.14 -1.24 -4.53
N GLU A 151 -7.76 -1.73 -3.35
CA GLU A 151 -6.49 -1.46 -2.68
C GLU A 151 -5.47 -2.57 -2.91
N ILE A 152 -4.18 -2.21 -2.81
CA ILE A 152 -3.06 -3.16 -2.85
C ILE A 152 -3.30 -4.31 -1.84
N GLY A 153 -3.27 -5.54 -2.36
CA GLY A 153 -3.52 -6.77 -1.60
C GLY A 153 -4.90 -7.37 -1.82
N MET A 154 -5.90 -6.57 -2.21
CA MET A 154 -7.25 -7.07 -2.48
C MET A 154 -7.34 -7.97 -3.72
N GLY A 155 -6.31 -7.97 -4.57
CA GLY A 155 -6.15 -8.96 -5.63
C GLY A 155 -6.08 -10.41 -5.13
N ASN A 156 -5.76 -10.64 -3.85
CA ASN A 156 -5.87 -11.96 -3.22
C ASN A 156 -7.31 -12.48 -3.17
N LEU A 157 -8.28 -11.57 -3.19
CA LEU A 157 -9.72 -11.84 -3.16
C LEU A 157 -10.38 -11.59 -4.52
N TYR A 158 -9.60 -11.42 -5.60
CA TYR A 158 -10.11 -11.03 -6.92
C TYR A 158 -11.30 -11.87 -7.38
N GLU A 159 -11.22 -13.21 -7.31
CA GLU A 159 -12.33 -14.08 -7.72
C GLU A 159 -13.62 -13.83 -6.93
N HIS A 160 -13.51 -13.50 -5.64
CA HIS A 160 -14.65 -13.24 -4.77
C HIS A 160 -15.25 -11.86 -5.02
N LEU A 161 -14.39 -10.87 -5.32
CA LEU A 161 -14.81 -9.51 -5.64
C LEU A 161 -15.49 -9.46 -7.02
N SER A 162 -14.89 -10.09 -8.03
CA SER A 162 -15.39 -10.09 -9.41
C SER A 162 -16.72 -10.82 -9.62
N CYS A 163 -17.07 -11.77 -8.74
CA CYS A 163 -18.34 -12.52 -8.84
C CYS A 163 -19.49 -11.90 -8.05
N SER A 164 -19.30 -10.74 -7.42
CA SER A 164 -20.29 -10.13 -6.54
C SER A 164 -20.91 -8.90 -7.18
N ASP A 165 -22.24 -8.91 -7.33
CA ASP A 165 -23.01 -7.72 -7.74
C ASP A 165 -22.92 -6.54 -6.75
N LYS A 166 -22.35 -6.77 -5.55
CA LYS A 166 -22.14 -5.75 -4.52
C LYS A 166 -20.79 -5.05 -4.61
N TYR A 167 -19.80 -5.67 -5.26
CA TYR A 167 -18.42 -5.17 -5.28
C TYR A 167 -18.09 -4.48 -6.61
N ILE A 168 -16.90 -3.91 -6.68
CA ILE A 168 -16.43 -3.03 -7.75
C ILE A 168 -16.38 -3.80 -9.08
N ASP A 169 -16.92 -3.20 -10.16
CA ASP A 169 -16.61 -3.64 -11.53
C ASP A 169 -15.16 -3.21 -11.78
N GLU A 170 -14.31 -4.16 -12.19
CA GLU A 170 -12.86 -3.96 -12.35
C GLU A 170 -12.08 -3.83 -11.01
N PRO A 171 -12.08 -4.86 -10.15
CA PRO A 171 -11.31 -4.84 -8.90
C PRO A 171 -9.81 -4.86 -9.17
N THR A 172 -9.02 -4.47 -8.16
CA THR A 172 -7.57 -4.52 -8.27
C THR A 172 -7.06 -5.95 -8.44
N ILE A 173 -6.02 -6.12 -9.26
CA ILE A 173 -5.29 -7.37 -9.40
C ILE A 173 -4.05 -7.44 -8.50
N SER A 174 -3.77 -6.37 -7.76
CA SER A 174 -2.58 -6.21 -6.92
C SER A 174 -2.63 -7.13 -5.71
N LYS A 175 -1.61 -7.96 -5.53
CA LYS A 175 -1.55 -9.00 -4.50
C LYS A 175 -0.48 -8.73 -3.47
N THR A 176 -0.70 -9.26 -2.28
CA THR A 176 0.26 -9.28 -1.18
C THR A 176 0.36 -10.69 -0.61
N LYS A 177 1.36 -10.96 0.22
CA LYS A 177 1.50 -12.26 0.88
C LYS A 177 0.40 -12.48 1.92
N HIS A 178 0.03 -11.41 2.62
CA HIS A 178 -1.05 -11.35 3.61
C HIS A 178 -1.99 -10.19 3.34
#